data_AF-A0A9D5LXJ4-F1
#
_entry.id   AF-A0A9D5LXJ4-F1
#
_cell.length_a   1.000
_cell.length_b   1.000
_cell.length_c   1.000
_cell.angle_alpha   90.00
_cell.angle_beta   90.00
_cell.angle_gamma   90.00
#
_symmetry.space_group_name_H-M   'P 1'
#
loop_
_entity.id
_entity.type
_entity.pdbx_description
1 polymer ?
#
loop_
_entity_poly.entity_id
_entity_poly.type
_entity_poly.pdbx_seq_one_letter_code
_entity_poly.pdbx_strand_id
1 'polypeptide(L)'
;MMMKSLDNKGRWRAKTVSFRVSFEEAKDLDTRVRLSGLTKQEYIVCRLQERDVIVQPNSRLFKAMRDGIREILSELKRIEKSSDVTDEVLDTINLLAKTYHDLEEK
;
A
#
# COMPACT_ATOMS: atom_id res chain seq x y z
N MET A 1 15.91 -2.64 18.65
CA MET A 1 15.91 -3.62 17.53
C MET A 1 15.00 -4.78 17.93
N MET A 2 13.97 -5.12 17.15
CA MET A 2 13.18 -6.33 17.44
C MET A 2 14.07 -7.55 17.16
N MET A 3 14.30 -8.38 18.18
CA MET A 3 15.07 -9.63 18.06
C MET A 3 14.38 -10.53 17.05
N LYS A 4 14.91 -10.57 15.82
CA LYS A 4 14.62 -11.63 14.88
C LYS A 4 15.34 -12.86 15.43
N SER A 5 14.64 -13.72 16.16
CA SER A 5 15.19 -15.01 16.59
C SER A 5 14.87 -16.04 15.52
N LEU A 6 15.86 -16.82 15.06
CA LEU A 6 15.56 -18.04 14.32
C LEU A 6 14.90 -19.02 15.29
N ASP A 7 13.83 -19.67 14.87
CA ASP A 7 13.38 -20.88 15.55
C ASP A 7 14.36 -22.04 15.29
N ASN A 8 14.18 -23.17 15.98
CA ASN A 8 15.01 -24.38 15.81
C ASN A 8 14.96 -24.96 14.37
N LYS A 9 14.14 -24.39 13.48
CA LYS A 9 13.99 -24.77 12.06
C LYS A 9 14.48 -23.65 11.12
N GLY A 10 15.17 -22.64 11.63
CA GLY A 10 15.75 -21.56 10.84
C GLY A 10 14.75 -20.51 10.33
N ARG A 11 13.53 -20.46 10.87
CA ARG A 11 12.50 -19.51 10.44
C ARG A 11 12.56 -18.24 11.29
N TRP A 12 12.74 -17.10 10.62
CA TRP A 12 12.73 -15.77 11.24
C TRP A 12 11.34 -15.31 11.72
N ARG A 13 10.27 -15.90 11.16
CA ARG A 13 8.87 -15.57 11.48
C ARG A 13 8.08 -16.87 11.63
N ALA A 14 8.22 -17.52 12.78
CA ALA A 14 7.71 -18.87 13.03
C ALA A 14 6.23 -18.93 13.43
N LYS A 15 5.61 -17.81 13.80
CA LYS A 15 4.23 -17.74 14.32
C LYS A 15 3.28 -17.14 13.28
N THR A 16 2.18 -17.84 13.01
CA THR A 16 1.08 -17.35 12.16
C THR A 16 0.06 -16.60 13.01
N VAL A 17 -0.40 -15.45 12.51
CA VAL A 17 -1.54 -14.70 13.06
C VAL A 17 -2.56 -14.56 11.94
N SER A 18 -3.81 -14.97 12.20
CA SER A 18 -4.91 -14.95 11.22
C SER A 18 -6.13 -14.26 11.80
N PHE A 19 -6.80 -13.45 10.99
CA PHE A 19 -8.04 -12.75 11.33
C PHE A 19 -9.01 -12.87 10.14
N ARG A 20 -10.31 -12.76 10.42
CA ARG A 20 -11.35 -12.73 9.38
C ARG A 20 -11.65 -11.28 9.05
N VAL A 21 -11.87 -11.01 7.77
CA VAL A 21 -12.23 -9.69 7.24
C VAL A 21 -13.38 -9.86 6.26
N SER A 22 -14.18 -8.82 6.11
CA SER A 22 -15.13 -8.69 5.01
C SER A 22 -14.41 -8.58 3.65
N PHE A 23 -15.16 -8.73 2.56
CA PHE A 23 -14.64 -8.53 1.20
C PHE A 23 -14.12 -7.11 0.98
N GLU A 24 -14.79 -6.10 1.56
CA GLU A 24 -14.44 -4.69 1.40
C GLU A 24 -13.13 -4.36 2.12
N GLU A 25 -12.98 -4.82 3.37
CA GLU A 25 -11.75 -4.68 4.15
C GLU A 25 -10.57 -5.39 3.47
N ALA A 26 -10.79 -6.55 2.86
CA ALA A 26 -9.77 -7.25 2.08
C ALA A 26 -9.34 -6.44 0.84
N LYS A 27 -10.29 -5.84 0.12
CA LYS A 27 -10.01 -5.00 -1.06
C LYS A 27 -9.21 -3.75 -0.69
N ASP A 28 -9.57 -3.09 0.41
CA ASP A 28 -8.85 -1.90 0.88
C ASP A 28 -7.42 -2.25 1.33
N LEU A 29 -7.26 -3.33 2.10
CA LEU A 29 -5.94 -3.82 2.51
C LEU A 29 -5.04 -4.11 1.30
N ASP A 30 -5.59 -4.75 0.27
CA ASP A 30 -4.84 -5.14 -0.93
C ASP A 30 -4.39 -3.92 -1.74
N THR A 31 -5.26 -2.92 -1.83
CA THR A 31 -4.94 -1.63 -2.46
C THR A 31 -3.80 -0.93 -1.73
N ARG A 32 -3.89 -0.81 -0.40
CA ARG A 32 -2.84 -0.17 0.41
C ARG A 32 -1.51 -0.91 0.35
N VAL A 33 -1.53 -2.25 0.40
CA VAL A 33 -0.33 -3.08 0.26
C VAL A 33 0.32 -2.85 -1.10
N ARG A 34 -0.47 -2.88 -2.19
CA ARG A 34 0.02 -2.66 -3.55
C ARG A 34 0.73 -1.30 -3.68
N LEU A 35 0.11 -0.25 -3.15
CA LEU A 35 0.64 1.12 -3.22
C LEU A 35 1.88 1.31 -2.33
N SER A 36 1.97 0.64 -1.19
CA SER A 36 3.15 0.70 -0.33
C SER A 36 4.40 0.04 -0.94
N GLY A 37 4.23 -0.82 -1.94
CA GLY A 37 5.31 -1.63 -2.52
C GLY A 37 5.86 -2.72 -1.59
N LEU A 38 5.27 -2.92 -0.40
CA LEU A 38 5.63 -3.94 0.57
C LEU A 38 4.87 -5.25 0.31
N THR A 39 5.35 -6.35 0.91
CA THR A 39 4.52 -7.56 1.01
C THR A 39 3.38 -7.35 2.01
N LYS A 40 2.26 -8.09 1.87
CA LYS A 40 1.15 -8.03 2.84
C LYS A 40 1.63 -8.24 4.28
N GLN A 41 2.57 -9.18 4.47
CA GLN A 41 3.14 -9.47 5.78
C GLN A 41 3.94 -8.28 6.34
N GLU A 42 4.78 -7.63 5.53
CA GLU A 42 5.55 -6.46 5.96
C GLU A 42 4.64 -5.27 6.26
N TYR A 43 3.66 -5.01 5.40
CA TYR A 43 2.69 -3.94 5.59
C TYR A 43 1.92 -4.11 6.90
N ILE A 44 1.34 -5.29 7.15
CA ILE A 44 0.58 -5.58 8.37
C ILE A 44 1.49 -5.47 9.61
N VAL A 45 2.71 -6.02 9.56
CA VAL A 45 3.64 -5.96 10.68
C VAL A 45 4.05 -4.51 10.99
N CYS A 46 4.32 -3.67 9.98
CA CYS A 46 4.63 -2.25 10.20
C CYS A 46 3.44 -1.52 10.85
N ARG A 47 2.23 -1.69 10.30
CA ARG A 47 1.01 -1.04 10.82
C ARG A 47 0.66 -1.48 12.24
N LEU A 48 0.80 -2.77 12.58
CA LEU A 48 0.53 -3.29 13.93
C LEU A 48 1.59 -2.92 14.96
N GLN A 49 2.79 -2.51 14.54
CA GLN A 49 3.87 -2.11 15.44
C GLN A 49 3.96 -0.59 15.65
N GLU A 50 2.96 0.16 15.16
CA GLU A 50 2.95 1.64 15.17
C GLU A 50 4.23 2.24 14.55
N ARG A 51 4.89 1.49 13.65
CA ARG A 51 6.04 1.99 12.91
C ARG A 51 5.52 2.65 11.64
N ASP A 52 6.04 3.83 11.34
CA ASP A 52 5.78 4.50 10.08
C ASP A 52 6.05 3.54 8.92
N VAL A 53 5.15 3.53 7.94
CA VAL A 53 5.33 2.75 6.72
C VAL A 53 6.42 3.42 5.91
N ILE A 54 7.67 3.01 6.15
CA ILE A 54 8.82 3.54 5.41
C ILE A 54 8.75 2.98 4.00
N VAL A 55 8.25 3.80 3.07
CA VAL A 55 8.27 3.50 1.64
C VAL A 55 9.73 3.56 1.17
N GLN A 56 10.20 2.47 0.58
CA GLN A 56 11.52 2.40 -0.04
C GLN A 56 11.36 2.26 -1.56
N PRO A 57 12.17 2.97 -2.37
CA PRO A 57 12.13 2.83 -3.82
C PRO A 57 12.35 1.36 -4.21
N ASN A 58 11.37 0.76 -4.89
CA ASN A 58 11.50 -0.60 -5.43
C ASN A 58 10.69 -0.74 -6.72
N SER A 59 11.00 -1.76 -7.54
CA SER A 59 10.36 -1.93 -8.85
C SER A 59 8.84 -2.12 -8.76
N ARG A 60 8.34 -2.69 -7.65
CA ARG A 60 6.91 -2.91 -7.41
C ARG A 60 6.20 -1.60 -7.10
N LEU A 61 6.81 -0.71 -6.33
CA LEU A 61 6.32 0.63 -6.04
C LEU A 61 6.18 1.44 -7.33
N PHE A 62 7.23 1.50 -8.14
CA PHE A 62 7.18 2.20 -9.44
C PHE A 62 6.17 1.59 -10.42
N LYS A 63 5.90 0.29 -10.32
CA LYS A 63 4.83 -0.36 -11.09
C LYS A 63 3.45 0.04 -10.57
N ALA A 64 3.24 -0.02 -9.26
CA ALA A 64 1.98 0.36 -8.61
C ALA A 64 1.63 1.84 -8.86
N MET A 65 2.61 2.73 -8.79
CA MET A 65 2.43 4.15 -9.11
C MET A 65 2.06 4.35 -10.58
N ARG A 66 2.73 3.67 -11.51
CA ARG A 66 2.40 3.74 -12.95
C ARG A 66 1.00 3.21 -13.25
N ASP A 67 0.61 2.11 -12.60
CA ASP A 67 -0.71 1.52 -12.78
C ASP A 67 -1.79 2.45 -12.18
N GLY A 68 -1.56 3.04 -11.01
CA GLY A 68 -2.46 4.02 -10.40
C GLY A 68 -2.61 5.30 -11.23
N ILE A 69 -1.51 5.84 -11.77
CA ILE A 69 -1.56 6.99 -12.70
C ILE A 69 -2.36 6.64 -13.96
N ARG A 70 -2.23 5.42 -14.49
CA ARG A 70 -2.99 4.97 -15.67
C ARG A 70 -4.48 4.89 -15.37
N GLU A 71 -4.85 4.39 -14.19
CA GLU A 71 -6.24 4.29 -13.72
C GLU A 71 -6.86 5.69 -13.59
N ILE A 72 -6.15 6.63 -12.94
CA ILE A 72 -6.54 8.04 -12.86
C ILE A 72 -6.70 8.66 -14.26
N LEU A 73 -5.74 8.43 -15.16
CA LEU A 73 -5.83 8.93 -16.55
C LEU A 73 -7.04 8.37 -17.30
N SER A 74 -7.41 7.11 -17.04
CA SER A 74 -8.60 6.50 -17.64
C SER A 74 -9.88 7.14 -17.11
N GLU A 75 -9.97 7.34 -15.80
CA GLU A 75 -11.13 7.99 -15.17
C GLU A 75 -11.26 9.46 -15.59
N LEU A 76 -10.15 10.21 -15.60
CA LEU A 76 -10.15 11.61 -16.07
C LEU A 76 -10.53 11.74 -17.55
N LYS A 77 -10.18 10.78 -18.41
CA LYS A 77 -10.62 10.76 -19.81
C LYS A 77 -12.10 10.46 -19.97
N ARG A 78 -12.71 9.76 -19.01
CA ARG A 78 -14.15 9.45 -19.00
C ARG A 78 -14.98 10.65 -18.51
N ILE A 79 -14.39 11.48 -17.66
CA ILE A 79 -15.07 12.63 -17.05
C ILE A 79 -15.16 13.78 -18.04
N GLU A 80 -16.38 14.10 -18.48
CA GLU A 80 -16.67 15.21 -19.40
C GLU A 80 -16.96 16.53 -18.64
N LYS A 81 -17.38 16.45 -17.36
CA LYS A 81 -17.68 17.59 -16.48
C LYS A 81 -17.08 17.37 -15.09
N SER A 82 -16.56 18.43 -14.46
CA SER A 82 -15.85 18.34 -13.17
C SER A 82 -16.71 17.85 -12.00
N SER A 83 -18.03 17.78 -12.15
CA SER A 83 -18.97 17.26 -11.15
C SER A 83 -18.98 15.73 -11.02
N ASP A 84 -18.37 15.01 -11.98
CA ASP A 84 -18.40 13.54 -12.02
C ASP A 84 -17.14 12.88 -11.42
N VAL A 85 -16.27 13.67 -10.79
CA VAL A 85 -15.10 13.15 -10.05
C VAL A 85 -15.58 12.50 -8.77
N THR A 86 -15.34 11.20 -8.62
CA THR A 86 -15.71 10.44 -7.43
C THR A 86 -14.69 10.60 -6.31
N ASP A 87 -15.15 10.52 -5.05
CA ASP A 87 -14.28 10.58 -3.86
C ASP A 87 -13.20 9.49 -3.87
N GLU A 88 -13.49 8.31 -4.43
CA GLU A 88 -12.52 7.21 -4.58
C GLU A 88 -11.32 7.60 -5.49
N VAL A 89 -11.55 8.41 -6.52
CA VAL A 89 -10.50 8.94 -7.39
C VAL A 89 -9.67 9.99 -6.65
N LEU A 90 -10.31 10.88 -5.89
CA LEU A 90 -9.63 11.88 -5.07
C LEU A 90 -8.75 11.23 -3.99
N ASP A 91 -9.26 10.19 -3.32
CA ASP A 91 -8.51 9.43 -2.32
C ASP A 91 -7.29 8.75 -2.94
N THR A 92 -7.44 8.18 -4.14
CA THR A 92 -6.33 7.56 -4.87
C THR A 92 -5.26 8.58 -5.26
N ILE A 93 -5.67 9.77 -5.70
CA ILE A 93 -4.76 10.88 -6.02
C ILE A 93 -4.00 11.35 -4.78
N ASN A 94 -4.71 11.60 -3.67
CA ASN A 94 -4.10 12.06 -2.41
C ASN A 94 -3.11 11.02 -1.87
N LEU A 95 -3.45 9.74 -1.96
CA LEU A 95 -2.58 8.66 -1.51
C LEU A 95 -1.32 8.54 -2.37
N LEU A 96 -1.42 8.70 -3.70
CA LEU A 96 -0.27 8.72 -4.60
C LEU A 96 0.62 9.94 -4.36
N ALA A 97 0.03 11.13 -4.17
CA ALA A 97 0.75 12.36 -3.89
C ALA A 97 1.56 12.26 -2.59
N LYS A 98 0.94 11.74 -1.52
CA LYS A 98 1.62 11.51 -0.24
C LYS A 98 2.76 10.50 -0.39
N THR A 99 2.52 9.39 -1.09
CA THR A 99 3.54 8.36 -1.34
C THR A 99 4.73 8.91 -2.14
N TYR A 100 4.48 9.82 -3.10
CA TYR A 100 5.54 10.49 -3.88
C TYR A 100 6.32 11.50 -3.03
N HIS A 101 5.64 12.31 -2.23
CA HIS A 101 6.29 13.26 -1.32
C HIS A 101 7.21 12.56 -0.30
N ASP A 102 6.75 11.44 0.26
CA ASP A 102 7.53 10.61 1.19
C ASP A 102 8.77 9.97 0.54
N LEU A 103 8.86 9.95 -0.80
CA LEU A 103 10.05 9.52 -1.55
C LEU A 103 11.04 10.66 -1.82
N GLU A 104 10.57 11.90 -1.99
CA GLU A 104 11.43 13.07 -2.26
C GLU A 104 12.08 13.65 -1.00
N GLU A 105 11.48 13.51 0.18
CA GLU A 105 12.08 13.97 1.45
C GLU A 105 13.23 13.07 1.98
N LYS A 106 13.81 12.21 1.14
CA LYS A 106 15.00 11.39 1.43
C LYS A 106 16.14 11.67 0.48
#